data_AF-A0A9E2EKR2-F1
#
_entry.id   AF-A0A9E2EKR2-F1
#
_cell.length_a   1.000
_cell.length_b   1.000
_cell.length_c   1.000
_cell.angle_alpha   90.00
_cell.angle_beta   90.00
_cell.angle_gamma   90.00
#
_symmetry.space_group_name_H-M   'P 1'
#
loop_
_entity.id
_entity.type
_entity.pdbx_description
1 polymer ?
#
loop_
_entity_poly.entity_id
_entity_poly.type
_entity_poly.pdbx_seq_one_letter_code
_entity_poly.pdbx_strand_id
1 'polypeptide(L)' 'MQRIRTISEVDRVLGGGLVAGSATVIGGEPGVGKSTLMLQLAGAVEGPVVIISAEETASQVSDRAKRLGIDA' A
#
# COMPACT_ATOMS: atom_id res chain seq x y z
N MET A 1 -8.26 11.05 16.48
CA MET A 1 -7.25 10.00 16.21
C MET A 1 -6.34 10.49 15.10
N GLN A 2 -5.03 10.30 15.22
CA GLN A 2 -4.08 10.67 14.17
C GLN A 2 -4.30 9.77 12.94
N ARG A 3 -4.25 10.36 11.74
CA ARG A 3 -4.37 9.64 10.47
C ARG A 3 -3.13 9.84 9.61
N ILE A 4 -2.78 8.81 8.87
CA ILE A 4 -1.68 8.78 7.90
C ILE A 4 -2.32 8.92 6.51
N ARG A 5 -1.89 9.96 5.77
CA ARG A 5 -2.36 10.25 4.41
C ARG A 5 -1.73 9.27 3.42
N THR A 6 -2.49 8.92 2.39
CA THR A 6 -2.08 7.97 1.37
C THR A 6 -2.45 8.49 -0.03
N ILE A 7 -3.12 7.68 -0.85
CA ILE A 7 -3.70 8.05 -2.14
C ILE A 7 -5.08 8.66 -1.91
N SER A 8 -5.39 9.78 -2.57
CA SER A 8 -6.64 10.54 -2.37
C SER A 8 -7.93 9.69 -2.40
N GLU A 9 -8.04 8.76 -3.34
CA GLU A 9 -9.22 7.89 -3.46
C GLU A 9 -9.33 6.88 -2.30
N VAL A 10 -8.20 6.36 -1.83
CA VAL A 10 -8.15 5.46 -0.66
C VAL A 10 -8.46 6.23 0.61
N ASP A 11 -7.88 7.42 0.76
CA ASP A 11 -8.19 8.33 1.86
C ASP A 11 -9.68 8.64 1.92
N ARG A 12 -10.34 8.89 0.77
CA ARG A 12 -11.80 9.13 0.71
C ARG A 12 -12.58 7.93 1.25
N VAL A 13 -12.24 6.71 0.83
CA VAL A 13 -12.92 5.48 1.27
C VAL A 13 -12.69 5.22 2.76
N LEU A 14 -11.51 5.53 3.28
CA LEU A 14 -11.15 5.33 4.69
C LEU A 14 -11.57 6.48 5.63
N GLY A 15 -12.22 7.53 5.10
CA GLY A 15 -12.66 8.67 5.90
C GLY A 15 -11.51 9.62 6.31
N GLY A 16 -10.52 9.80 5.43
CA GLY A 16 -9.41 10.75 5.57
C GLY A 16 -8.03 10.12 5.77
N GLY A 17 -7.86 8.83 5.45
CA GLY A 17 -6.59 8.10 5.54
C GLY A 17 -6.57 6.99 6.59
N LEU A 18 -5.43 6.32 6.74
CA LEU A 18 -5.25 5.21 7.68
C LEU A 18 -5.21 5.72 9.12
N VAL A 19 -5.89 5.07 10.06
CA VAL A 19 -5.82 5.45 11.48
C VAL A 19 -4.51 4.93 12.09
N ALA A 20 -3.72 5.81 12.70
CA ALA A 20 -2.47 5.41 13.35
C ALA A 20 -2.73 4.41 14.49
N GLY A 21 -1.93 3.34 14.56
CA GLY A 21 -2.11 2.27 15.54
C GLY A 21 -3.29 1.33 15.26
N SER A 22 -3.87 1.38 14.06
CA SER A 22 -4.93 0.47 13.63
C SER A 22 -4.42 -0.59 12.65
N ALA A 23 -5.23 -1.63 12.44
CA ALA A 23 -5.07 -2.57 11.34
C ALA A 23 -6.23 -2.38 10.35
N THR A 24 -5.91 -2.30 9.06
CA THR A 24 -6.91 -2.24 7.97
C THR A 24 -6.75 -3.49 7.11
N VAL A 25 -7.86 -4.21 6.89
CA VAL A 25 -7.88 -5.44 6.08
C VAL A 25 -8.48 -5.14 4.72
N ILE A 26 -7.81 -5.60 3.66
CA ILE A 26 -8.26 -5.41 2.28
C ILE A 26 -8.56 -6.79 1.69
N GLY A 27 -9.86 -7.05 1.51
CA GLY A 27 -10.39 -8.23 0.85
C GLY A 27 -10.58 -8.02 -0.66
N GLY A 28 -10.81 -9.12 -1.36
CA GLY A 28 -11.13 -9.12 -2.79
C GLY A 28 -10.67 -10.40 -3.49
N GLU A 29 -11.16 -10.64 -4.69
CA GLU A 29 -10.86 -11.83 -5.48
C GLU A 29 -9.37 -11.93 -5.84
N PRO A 30 -8.83 -13.14 -6.09
CA PRO A 30 -7.52 -13.30 -6.69
C PRO A 30 -7.40 -12.49 -7.99
N GLY A 31 -6.29 -11.78 -8.17
CA GLY A 31 -6.05 -10.98 -9.38
C GLY A 31 -6.71 -9.60 -9.44
N VAL A 32 -7.54 -9.20 -8.46
CA VAL A 32 -8.19 -7.85 -8.44
C VAL A 32 -7.21 -6.68 -8.22
N GLY A 33 -5.93 -6.96 -7.98
CA GLY A 33 -4.90 -5.93 -7.83
C GLY A 33 -4.60 -5.50 -6.40
N LYS A 34 -5.00 -6.27 -5.37
CA LYS A 34 -4.72 -5.97 -3.94
C LYS A 34 -3.24 -5.67 -3.68
N SER A 35 -2.32 -6.54 -4.13
CA SER A 35 -0.88 -6.36 -3.94
C SER A 35 -0.32 -5.19 -4.74
N THR A 36 -0.99 -4.76 -5.81
CA THR A 36 -0.59 -3.56 -6.58
C THR A 36 -1.03 -2.32 -5.83
N LEU A 37 -2.26 -2.28 -5.32
CA LEU A 37 -2.75 -1.20 -4.47
C LEU A 37 -1.88 -1.02 -3.22
N MET A 38 -1.48 -2.12 -2.57
CA MET A 38 -0.60 -2.05 -1.38
C MET A 38 0.76 -1.44 -1.71
N LEU A 39 1.33 -1.79 -2.86
CA LEU A 39 2.60 -1.24 -3.29
C LEU A 39 2.47 0.26 -3.62
N GLN A 40 1.39 0.68 -4.29
CA GLN A 40 1.11 2.09 -4.54
C GLN A 40 0.91 2.90 -3.26
N LEU A 41 0.23 2.33 -2.25
CA LEU A 41 0.09 2.98 -0.95
C LEU A 41 1.44 3.14 -0.26
N ALA A 42 2.30 2.13 -0.31
CA ALA A 42 3.65 2.22 0.26
C ALA A 42 4.49 3.34 -0.37
N GLY A 43 4.35 3.56 -1.69
CA GLY A 43 5.00 4.68 -2.36
C GLY A 43 4.35 6.05 -2.12
N ALA A 44 3.12 6.09 -1.60
CA ALA A 44 2.38 7.34 -1.37
C ALA A 44 2.40 7.81 0.10
N VAL A 45 2.71 6.92 1.04
CA VAL A 45 2.83 7.27 2.46
C VAL A 45 4.11 8.04 2.70
N GLU A 46 4.01 9.16 3.41
CA GLU A 46 5.17 9.90 3.88
C GLU A 46 5.83 9.16 5.06
N GLY A 47 7.09 8.81 4.89
CA GLY A 47 7.92 8.17 5.91
C GLY A 47 8.26 6.70 5.61
N PRO A 48 8.96 6.02 6.54
CA PRO A 48 9.40 4.66 6.31
C PRO A 48 8.24 3.67 6.21
N VAL A 49 8.23 2.84 5.17
CA VAL A 49 7.24 1.77 4.97
C VAL A 49 7.96 0.43 4.83
N VAL A 50 7.39 -0.61 5.44
CA VAL A 50 7.86 -2.00 5.30
C VAL A 50 6.81 -2.80 4.56
N ILE A 51 7.21 -3.39 3.42
CA ILE A 51 6.40 -4.38 2.71
C ILE A 51 6.84 -5.77 3.14
N ILE A 52 5.88 -6.57 3.60
CA ILE A 52 6.06 -7.98 3.94
C ILE A 52 5.26 -8.79 2.91
N SER A 53 5.92 -9.71 2.21
CA SER A 53 5.28 -10.62 1.27
C SER A 53 5.53 -12.07 1.68
N ALA A 54 4.52 -12.91 1.51
CA ALA A 54 4.62 -14.36 1.75
C ALA A 54 4.83 -15.16 0.45
N GLU A 55 4.40 -14.64 -0.69
CA GLU A 55 4.37 -15.35 -1.97
C GLU A 55 5.40 -14.82 -2.98
N GLU A 56 5.82 -13.55 -2.84
CA GLU A 56 6.75 -12.89 -3.76
C GLU A 56 8.10 -12.63 -3.07
N THR A 57 9.19 -12.79 -3.82
CA THR A 57 10.54 -12.39 -3.37
C THR A 57 10.72 -10.87 -3.38
N ALA A 58 11.70 -10.37 -2.61
CA ALA A 58 12.03 -8.95 -2.60
C ALA A 58 12.37 -8.39 -3.99
N SER A 59 13.05 -9.17 -4.85
CA SER A 59 13.36 -8.75 -6.23
C SER A 59 12.07 -8.57 -7.06
N GLN A 60 11.13 -9.50 -6.94
CA GLN A 60 9.86 -9.42 -7.68
C GLN A 60 9.04 -8.20 -7.25
N VAL A 61 9.01 -7.91 -5.94
CA VAL A 61 8.35 -6.71 -5.40
C VAL A 61 9.04 -5.45 -5.91
N SER A 62 10.39 -5.40 -5.89
CA SER A 62 11.17 -4.26 -6.39
C SER A 62 10.92 -3.99 -7.87
N ASP A 63 10.90 -5.03 -8.71
CA ASP A 63 10.62 -4.88 -10.15
C ASP A 63 9.21 -4.36 -10.42
N ARG A 64 8.23 -4.77 -9.60
CA ARG A 64 6.86 -4.24 -9.66
C ARG A 64 6.79 -2.78 -9.21
N ALA A 65 7.52 -2.40 -8.15
CA ALA A 65 7.58 -1.02 -7.67
C ALA A 65 8.13 -0.09 -8.76
N LYS A 66 9.21 -0.50 -9.42
CA LYS A 66 9.80 0.23 -10.57
C LYS A 66 8.79 0.44 -11.70
N ARG A 67 8.02 -0.58 -12.07
CA ARG A 67 6.98 -0.47 -13.12
C ARG A 67 5.87 0.52 -12.74
N LEU A 68 5.62 0.72 -11.45
CA LEU A 68 4.64 1.68 -10.93
C LEU A 68 5.24 3.08 -10.72
N GLY A 69 6.52 3.29 -11.02
CA GLY A 69 7.22 4.56 -10.80
C GLY A 69 7.50 4.86 -9.33
N ILE A 70 7.60 3.83 -8.49
CA ILE A 70 7.90 3.94 -7.07
C ILE A 70 9.39 3.67 -6.91
N ASP A 71 10.14 4.69 -6.50
CA ASP A 71 11.56 4.58 -6.19
C ASP A 71 11.70 4.03 -4.76
N ALA A 72 12.26 2.83 -4.64
CA ALA A 72 12.32 2.03 -3.41
C ALA A 72 13.76 1.63 -3.08
#